data_AF-A0A842UWQ6-F1
#
_entry.id   AF-A0A842UWQ6-F1
#
_cell.length_a   1.000
_cell.length_b   1.000
_cell.length_c   1.000
_cell.angle_alpha   90.00
_cell.angle_beta   90.00
_cell.angle_gamma   90.00
#
_symmetry.space_group_name_H-M   'P 1'
#
loop_
_entity.id
_entity.type
_entity.pdbx_description
1 polymer ?
#
loop_
_entity_poly.entity_id
_entity_poly.type
_entity_poly.pdbx_seq_one_letter_code
_entity_poly.pdbx_strand_id
1 'polypeptide(L)'
;YGRSELQWSDDLYDLAMYRAEDMYDRKYFDHVTPDGKCVKDFKSQFNLGSYTIAENAGAVMYGDSYGVDYASYANPKTQVDSWMESRGHRYNLLYPDHVLGVVVCYKGACIFLGANRDPYGFGAGPCTNGDEGMAYWDSADIQPGEI
;
A
#
# COMPACT_ATOMS: atom_id res chain seq x y z
N TYR A 1 7.30 18.06 2.13
CA TYR A 1 5.85 18.35 2.16
C TYR A 1 5.34 18.85 3.52
N GLY A 2 6.20 19.28 4.46
CA GLY A 2 5.73 19.78 5.78
C GLY A 2 5.10 18.73 6.68
N ARG A 3 5.28 17.43 6.38
CA ARG A 3 4.82 16.30 7.17
C ARG A 3 5.88 15.86 8.17
N SER A 4 5.41 15.30 9.28
CA SER A 4 6.26 14.60 10.24
C SER A 4 6.94 13.40 9.57
N GLU A 5 8.18 13.13 9.98
CA GLU A 5 8.88 11.92 9.56
C GLU A 5 8.20 10.69 10.19
N LEU A 6 7.96 9.66 9.37
CA LEU A 6 7.36 8.41 9.83
C LEU A 6 8.43 7.55 10.50
N GLN A 7 8.07 6.90 11.61
CA GLN A 7 8.99 6.02 12.32
C GLN A 7 9.06 4.64 11.64
N TRP A 8 10.27 4.08 11.60
CA TRP A 8 10.48 2.70 11.18
C TRP A 8 9.84 1.71 12.16
N SER A 9 9.38 0.57 11.66
CA SER A 9 8.89 -0.56 12.45
C SER A 9 9.20 -1.87 11.73
N ASP A 10 9.90 -2.77 12.42
CA ASP A 10 10.21 -4.11 11.89
C ASP A 10 8.92 -4.92 11.65
N ASP A 11 7.96 -4.84 12.56
CA ASP A 11 6.63 -5.47 12.41
C ASP A 11 5.90 -4.99 11.14
N LEU A 12 5.99 -3.67 10.84
CA LEU A 12 5.37 -3.10 9.64
C LEU A 12 6.11 -3.48 8.37
N TYR A 13 7.45 -3.55 8.44
CA TYR A 13 8.29 -4.03 7.35
C TYR A 13 7.97 -5.49 7.00
N ASP A 14 7.85 -6.36 8.00
CA ASP A 14 7.56 -7.78 7.80
C ASP A 14 6.18 -7.97 7.17
N LEU A 15 5.17 -7.19 7.59
CA LEU A 15 3.86 -7.19 6.95
C LEU A 15 3.94 -6.70 5.49
N ALA A 16 4.70 -5.64 5.22
CA ALA A 16 4.87 -5.12 3.86
C ALA A 16 5.60 -6.12 2.94
N MET A 17 6.62 -6.81 3.46
CA MET A 17 7.32 -7.87 2.75
C MET A 17 6.38 -9.04 2.45
N TYR A 18 5.62 -9.50 3.46
CA TYR A 18 4.61 -10.55 3.28
C TYR A 18 3.61 -10.21 2.17
N ARG A 19 3.14 -8.96 2.11
CA ARG A 19 2.24 -8.49 1.03
C ARG A 19 2.93 -8.53 -0.33
N ALA A 20 4.16 -8.05 -0.43
CA ALA A 20 4.91 -8.01 -1.69
C ALA A 20 5.23 -9.44 -2.22
N GLU A 21 5.62 -10.35 -1.33
CA GLU A 21 5.85 -11.76 -1.64
C GLU A 21 4.57 -12.46 -2.09
N ASP A 22 3.46 -12.27 -1.36
CA ASP A 22 2.16 -12.86 -1.70
C ASP A 22 1.68 -12.43 -3.09
N MET A 23 1.78 -11.15 -3.44
CA MET A 23 1.48 -10.64 -4.79
C MET A 23 2.37 -11.25 -5.87
N TYR A 24 3.68 -11.31 -5.62
CA TYR A 24 4.66 -11.83 -6.57
C TYR A 24 4.52 -13.34 -6.80
N ASP A 25 4.38 -14.13 -5.73
CA ASP A 25 4.36 -15.59 -5.78
C ASP A 25 3.04 -16.13 -6.32
N ARG A 26 1.92 -15.47 -5.99
CA ARG A 26 0.58 -15.86 -6.44
C ARG A 26 0.11 -15.15 -7.70
N LYS A 27 1.00 -14.36 -8.32
CA LYS A 27 0.80 -13.74 -9.66
C LYS A 27 -0.48 -12.90 -9.75
N TYR A 28 -0.73 -12.08 -8.75
CA TYR A 28 -1.83 -11.10 -8.77
C TYR A 28 -1.30 -9.73 -8.36
N PHE A 29 -2.00 -8.66 -8.76
CA PHE A 29 -1.67 -7.30 -8.36
C PHE A 29 -2.94 -6.57 -7.94
N ASP A 30 -3.23 -6.61 -6.65
CA ASP A 30 -4.41 -5.99 -6.07
C ASP A 30 -4.22 -5.83 -4.55
N HIS A 31 -4.93 -4.87 -3.96
CA HIS A 31 -5.05 -4.71 -2.51
C HIS A 31 -5.82 -5.86 -1.84
N VAL A 32 -6.64 -6.57 -2.62
CA VAL A 32 -7.40 -7.74 -2.17
C VAL A 32 -6.76 -9.03 -2.71
N THR A 33 -6.44 -9.96 -1.83
CA THR A 33 -5.90 -11.27 -2.21
C THR A 33 -6.93 -12.08 -3.00
N PRO A 34 -6.52 -13.10 -3.76
CA PRO A 34 -7.46 -14.03 -4.41
C PRO A 34 -8.45 -14.72 -3.46
N ASP A 35 -8.17 -14.73 -2.15
CA ASP A 35 -9.04 -15.29 -1.11
C ASP A 35 -9.97 -14.24 -0.47
N GLY A 36 -9.98 -13.01 -0.98
CA GLY A 36 -10.82 -11.91 -0.50
C GLY A 36 -10.31 -11.22 0.76
N LYS A 37 -9.03 -11.36 1.11
CA LYS A 37 -8.41 -10.69 2.28
C LYS A 37 -7.66 -9.44 1.87
N CYS A 38 -7.45 -8.50 2.78
CA CYS A 38 -6.57 -7.35 2.55
C CYS A 38 -5.64 -7.10 3.74
N VAL A 39 -4.76 -6.09 3.65
CA VAL A 39 -3.70 -5.82 4.65
C VAL A 39 -4.19 -5.83 6.11
N LYS A 40 -5.39 -5.31 6.36
CA LYS A 40 -5.98 -5.25 7.72
C LYS A 40 -6.25 -6.62 8.32
N ASP A 41 -6.49 -7.65 7.51
CA ASP A 41 -6.77 -9.01 7.96
C ASP A 41 -5.50 -9.75 8.40
N PHE A 42 -4.34 -9.21 8.03
CA PHE A 42 -3.03 -9.77 8.36
C PHE A 42 -2.36 -9.06 9.54
N LYS A 43 -2.66 -7.78 9.79
CA LYS A 43 -1.93 -6.94 10.77
C LYS A 43 -1.78 -7.54 12.17
N SER A 44 -2.76 -8.29 12.67
CA SER A 44 -2.71 -8.89 14.01
C SER A 44 -1.66 -9.99 14.13
N GLN A 45 -1.30 -10.63 13.01
CA GLN A 45 -0.26 -11.67 12.93
C GLN A 45 1.16 -11.07 13.10
N PHE A 46 1.29 -9.76 12.89
CA PHE A 46 2.53 -8.99 12.96
C PHE A 46 2.52 -7.99 14.12
N ASN A 47 1.81 -8.27 15.23
CA ASN A 47 1.73 -7.37 16.40
C ASN A 47 1.14 -5.96 16.14
N LEU A 48 0.52 -5.71 14.99
CA LEU A 48 -0.02 -4.41 14.58
C LEU A 48 -1.53 -4.27 14.83
N GLY A 49 -2.10 -5.11 15.70
CA GLY A 49 -3.55 -5.17 15.95
C GLY A 49 -4.18 -3.84 16.39
N SER A 50 -3.42 -2.99 17.08
CA SER A 50 -3.86 -1.67 17.55
C SER A 50 -3.76 -0.54 16.51
N TYR A 51 -3.18 -0.81 15.34
CA TYR A 51 -2.99 0.19 14.28
C TYR A 51 -4.01 0.02 13.16
N THR A 52 -4.35 1.12 12.52
CA THR A 52 -4.98 1.12 11.19
C THR A 52 -3.86 1.20 10.15
N ILE A 53 -3.91 0.36 9.11
CA ILE A 53 -2.83 0.22 8.12
C ILE A 53 -3.37 0.59 6.74
N ALA A 54 -2.78 1.60 6.13
CA ALA A 54 -3.03 2.01 4.76
C ALA A 54 -1.96 1.42 3.83
N GLU A 55 -2.34 1.02 2.62
CA GLU A 55 -1.45 0.34 1.66
C GLU A 55 -1.40 1.12 0.34
N ASN A 56 -0.20 1.37 -0.19
CA ASN A 56 -0.02 1.58 -1.63
C ASN A 56 0.63 0.34 -2.22
N ALA A 57 0.12 -0.11 -3.36
CA ALA A 57 0.70 -1.21 -4.12
C ALA A 57 1.26 -0.66 -5.44
N GLY A 58 2.39 -1.20 -5.86
CA GLY A 58 3.08 -0.84 -7.08
C GLY A 58 3.80 -2.05 -7.63
N ALA A 59 3.91 -2.15 -8.94
CA ALA A 59 4.55 -3.29 -9.55
C ALA A 59 5.14 -2.98 -10.91
N VAL A 60 6.32 -3.54 -11.16
CA VAL A 60 6.94 -3.61 -12.48
C VAL A 60 6.61 -4.98 -13.04
N MET A 61 5.71 -5.01 -14.02
CA MET A 61 5.23 -6.23 -14.65
C MET A 61 5.52 -6.23 -16.14
N TYR A 62 5.61 -7.44 -16.67
CA TYR A 62 5.61 -7.80 -18.08
C TYR A 62 4.46 -8.78 -18.30
N GLY A 63 3.88 -8.79 -19.49
CA GLY A 63 2.79 -9.72 -19.80
C GLY A 63 1.85 -9.19 -20.87
N ASP A 64 1.09 -10.11 -21.44
CA ASP A 64 -0.07 -9.84 -22.27
C ASP A 64 -1.35 -10.23 -21.51
N SER A 65 -2.48 -10.28 -22.19
CA SER A 65 -3.80 -10.59 -21.63
C SER A 65 -3.93 -11.95 -20.91
N TYR A 66 -2.90 -12.80 -20.89
CA TYR A 66 -2.95 -14.15 -20.30
C TYR A 66 -2.21 -14.34 -18.97
N GLY A 67 -1.53 -13.31 -18.42
CA GLY A 67 -0.91 -13.42 -17.11
C GLY A 67 -0.08 -12.22 -16.66
N VAL A 68 0.20 -12.17 -15.35
CA VAL A 68 1.05 -11.15 -14.73
C VAL A 68 2.43 -11.75 -14.43
N ASP A 69 3.43 -11.40 -15.23
CA ASP A 69 4.84 -11.73 -14.94
C ASP A 69 5.55 -10.54 -14.32
N TYR A 70 5.86 -10.64 -13.04
CA TYR A 70 6.63 -9.62 -12.35
C TYR A 70 8.08 -9.59 -12.82
N ALA A 71 8.63 -8.37 -12.94
CA ALA A 71 10.05 -8.18 -13.13
C ALA A 71 10.86 -8.82 -11.98
N SER A 72 12.13 -9.13 -12.25
CA SER A 72 13.04 -9.65 -11.22
C SER A 72 13.50 -8.57 -10.23
N TYR A 73 13.24 -7.30 -10.52
CA TYR A 73 13.66 -6.14 -9.75
C TYR A 73 12.75 -4.93 -10.00
N ALA A 74 12.50 -4.15 -8.95
CA ALA A 74 11.88 -2.84 -8.98
C ALA A 74 12.75 -1.85 -8.19
N ASN A 75 12.85 -0.61 -8.68
CA ASN A 75 13.57 0.45 -7.99
C ASN A 75 12.62 1.16 -7.00
N PRO A 76 12.87 1.12 -5.68
CA PRO A 76 11.97 1.73 -4.69
C PRO A 76 11.80 3.23 -4.89
N LYS A 77 12.85 3.96 -5.30
CA LYS A 77 12.75 5.39 -5.57
C LYS A 77 11.82 5.67 -6.74
N THR A 78 11.98 4.94 -7.85
CA THR A 78 11.10 5.11 -9.02
C THR A 78 9.65 4.80 -8.67
N GLN A 79 9.41 3.80 -7.83
CA GLN A 79 8.06 3.46 -7.38
C GLN A 79 7.46 4.57 -6.50
N VAL A 80 8.23 5.10 -5.54
CA VAL A 80 7.77 6.21 -4.70
C VAL A 80 7.50 7.45 -5.55
N ASP A 81 8.38 7.79 -6.50
CA ASP A 81 8.16 8.90 -7.44
C ASP A 81 6.85 8.70 -8.23
N SER A 82 6.58 7.48 -8.71
CA SER A 82 5.33 7.16 -9.41
C SER A 82 4.09 7.28 -8.52
N TRP A 83 4.15 6.82 -7.26
CA TRP A 83 3.06 6.99 -6.31
C TRP A 83 2.79 8.46 -5.98
N MET A 84 3.83 9.30 -5.97
CA MET A 84 3.68 10.74 -5.72
C MET A 84 2.98 11.51 -6.85
N GLU A 85 2.90 10.94 -8.05
CA GLU A 85 2.12 11.47 -9.19
C GLU A 85 0.68 10.96 -9.23
N SER A 86 0.35 9.95 -8.41
CA SER A 86 -1.00 9.39 -8.31
C SER A 86 -1.72 9.99 -7.10
N ARG A 87 -2.83 10.69 -7.30
CA ARG A 87 -3.57 11.42 -6.26
C ARG A 87 -3.80 10.59 -4.99
N GLY A 88 -4.37 9.40 -5.11
CA GLY A 88 -4.67 8.53 -3.97
C GLY A 88 -3.42 8.02 -3.26
N HIS A 89 -2.44 7.53 -4.02
CA HIS A 89 -1.19 7.04 -3.45
C HIS A 89 -0.38 8.15 -2.78
N ARG A 90 -0.31 9.33 -3.40
CA ARG A 90 0.31 10.54 -2.86
C ARG A 90 -0.34 10.97 -1.56
N TYR A 91 -1.68 11.01 -1.53
CA TYR A 91 -2.41 11.33 -0.30
C TYR A 91 -2.09 10.34 0.81
N ASN A 92 -2.01 9.05 0.51
CA ASN A 92 -1.62 8.04 1.49
C ASN A 92 -0.18 8.22 2.00
N LEU A 93 0.79 8.47 1.11
CA LEU A 93 2.21 8.73 1.49
C LEU A 93 2.35 9.96 2.38
N LEU A 94 1.48 10.95 2.21
CA LEU A 94 1.51 12.24 2.89
C LEU A 94 0.38 12.39 3.91
N TYR A 95 -0.28 11.31 4.29
CA TYR A 95 -1.39 11.36 5.24
C TYR A 95 -0.87 11.82 6.60
N PRO A 96 -1.43 12.90 7.18
CA PRO A 96 -0.85 13.57 8.34
C PRO A 96 -0.77 12.72 9.61
N ASP A 97 -1.65 11.72 9.75
CA ASP A 97 -1.80 10.96 10.99
C ASP A 97 -1.04 9.64 10.99
N HIS A 98 -0.34 9.31 9.89
CA HIS A 98 0.60 8.20 9.90
C HIS A 98 1.72 8.49 10.91
N VAL A 99 2.00 7.50 11.76
CA VAL A 99 3.07 7.54 12.77
C VAL A 99 4.19 6.55 12.43
N LEU A 100 3.87 5.47 11.72
CA LEU A 100 4.85 4.52 11.17
C LEU A 100 4.76 4.48 9.65
N GLY A 101 5.87 4.16 8.99
CA GLY A 101 5.92 4.04 7.54
C GLY A 101 7.06 3.17 7.06
N VAL A 102 6.78 2.31 6.09
CA VAL A 102 7.80 1.49 5.41
C VAL A 102 7.52 1.41 3.91
N VAL A 103 8.58 1.33 3.11
CA VAL A 103 8.53 0.97 1.70
C VAL A 103 9.39 -0.27 1.51
N VAL A 104 8.81 -1.30 0.91
CA VAL A 104 9.49 -2.56 0.59
C VAL A 104 9.28 -2.87 -0.88
N CYS A 105 10.30 -3.43 -1.53
CA CYS A 105 10.15 -4.06 -2.83
C CYS A 105 10.69 -5.48 -2.79
N TYR A 106 9.87 -6.44 -3.20
CA TYR A 106 10.25 -7.82 -3.43
C TYR A 106 10.14 -8.12 -4.92
N LYS A 107 11.30 -8.32 -5.56
CA LYS A 107 11.38 -8.47 -7.03
C LYS A 107 10.68 -7.27 -7.70
N GLY A 108 9.69 -7.53 -8.54
CA GLY A 108 8.92 -6.51 -9.24
C GLY A 108 7.79 -5.90 -8.42
N ALA A 109 7.42 -6.44 -7.25
CA ALA A 109 6.32 -5.94 -6.42
C ALA A 109 6.85 -4.98 -5.35
N CYS A 110 6.14 -3.88 -5.11
CA CYS A 110 6.49 -2.88 -4.11
C CYS A 110 5.27 -2.47 -3.30
N ILE A 111 5.47 -2.31 -2.00
CA ILE A 111 4.42 -1.99 -1.03
C ILE A 111 4.90 -0.84 -0.16
N PHE A 112 4.07 0.20 -0.03
CA PHE A 112 4.17 1.15 1.08
C PHE A 112 3.07 0.83 2.07
N LEU A 113 3.43 0.74 3.35
CA LEU A 113 2.46 0.72 4.44
C LEU A 113 2.65 1.95 5.32
N GLY A 114 1.56 2.67 5.56
CA GLY A 114 1.46 3.73 6.56
C GLY A 114 0.56 3.28 7.71
N ALA A 115 1.02 3.41 8.94
CA ALA A 115 0.25 3.04 10.12
C ALA A 115 -0.15 4.26 10.93
N ASN A 116 -1.42 4.33 11.34
CA ASN A 116 -1.95 5.34 12.24
C ASN A 116 -2.78 4.69 13.36
N ARG A 117 -3.18 5.48 14.35
CA ARG A 117 -3.99 5.02 15.50
C ARG A 117 -5.44 5.47 15.42
N ASP A 118 -5.82 6.17 14.34
CA ASP A 118 -7.20 6.58 14.15
C ASP A 118 -8.03 5.39 13.64
N PRO A 119 -9.03 4.91 14.40
CA PRO A 119 -9.91 3.84 13.92
C PRO A 119 -10.76 4.25 12.71
N TYR A 120 -10.79 5.53 12.33
CA TYR A 120 -11.49 6.06 11.15
C TYR A 120 -10.55 6.49 10.02
N GLY A 121 -9.23 6.33 10.21
CA GLY A 121 -8.21 6.68 9.22
C GLY A 121 -8.11 5.69 8.05
N PHE A 122 -7.18 5.96 7.14
CA PHE A 122 -6.94 5.09 5.98
C PHE A 122 -6.64 3.65 6.39
N GLY A 123 -7.38 2.69 5.81
CA GLY A 123 -7.21 1.26 6.06
C GLY A 123 -8.18 0.65 7.08
N ALA A 124 -9.06 1.45 7.69
CA ALA A 124 -10.08 0.96 8.61
C ALA A 124 -11.33 0.43 7.90
N GLY A 125 -11.54 0.84 6.64
CA GLY A 125 -12.71 0.49 5.83
C GLY A 125 -12.79 -0.99 5.43
N PRO A 126 -13.82 -1.37 4.65
CA PRO A 126 -13.85 -2.68 3.99
C PRO A 126 -12.60 -2.87 3.11
N CYS A 127 -12.28 -4.12 2.79
CA CYS A 127 -11.26 -4.37 1.77
C CYS A 127 -11.76 -3.80 0.44
N THR A 128 -10.92 -2.99 -0.20
CA THR A 128 -11.19 -2.35 -1.48
C THR A 128 -10.12 -2.75 -2.47
N ASN A 129 -10.51 -3.14 -3.68
CA ASN A 129 -9.56 -3.47 -4.74
C ASN A 129 -8.99 -2.20 -5.41
N GLY A 130 -8.03 -2.40 -6.32
CA GLY A 130 -7.40 -1.29 -7.05
C GLY A 130 -8.38 -0.44 -7.85
N ASP A 131 -9.31 -1.08 -8.57
CA ASP A 131 -10.30 -0.40 -9.42
C ASP A 131 -11.30 0.43 -8.60
N GLU A 132 -11.77 -0.11 -7.48
CA GLU A 132 -12.63 0.59 -6.53
C GLU A 132 -11.92 1.81 -5.93
N GLY A 133 -10.64 1.64 -5.57
CA GLY A 133 -9.79 2.73 -5.10
C GLY A 133 -9.64 3.83 -6.14
N MET A 134 -9.34 3.48 -7.39
CA MET A 134 -9.23 4.45 -8.49
C MET A 134 -10.56 5.18 -8.73
N ALA A 135 -11.67 4.45 -8.81
CA ALA A 135 -12.99 5.06 -9.02
C ALA A 135 -13.37 6.04 -7.91
N TYR A 136 -13.02 5.74 -6.66
CA TYR A 136 -13.16 6.69 -5.56
C TYR A 136 -12.31 7.95 -5.79
N TRP A 137 -11.01 7.79 -6.06
CA TRP A 137 -10.09 8.92 -6.20
C TRP A 137 -10.34 9.81 -7.42
N ASP A 138 -10.95 9.27 -8.47
CA ASP A 138 -11.36 10.02 -9.67
C ASP A 138 -12.54 10.97 -9.42
N SER A 139 -13.37 10.66 -8.41
CA SER A 139 -14.60 11.39 -8.11
C SER A 139 -14.61 12.10 -6.76
N ALA A 140 -13.68 11.76 -5.87
CA ALA A 140 -13.62 12.32 -4.53
C ALA A 140 -13.32 13.84 -4.56
N ASP A 141 -14.01 14.60 -3.71
CA ASP A 141 -13.62 15.98 -3.40
C ASP A 141 -12.21 16.02 -2.81
N ILE A 142 -11.62 17.22 -2.72
CA ILE A 142 -10.33 17.42 -2.05
C ILE A 142 -10.42 16.89 -0.61
N GLN A 143 -9.55 15.95 -0.27
CA GLN A 143 -9.56 15.33 1.04
C GLN A 143 -8.90 16.22 2.10
N PRO A 144 -9.30 16.10 3.38
CA PRO A 144 -8.67 16.85 4.46
C PRO A 144 -7.15 16.62 4.52
N GLY A 145 -6.37 17.68 4.33
CA GLY A 145 -4.92 17.58 4.32
C GLY A 145 -4.34 17.05 3.01
N GLU A 146 -5.10 17.00 1.90
CA GLU A 146 -4.52 16.76 0.58
C GLU A 146 -3.59 17.93 0.17
N ILE A 147 -2.39 17.61 -0.34
CA ILE A 147 -1.32 18.56 -0.73
C ILE A 147 -0.58 18.08 -1.98
#